data_AF-A0A9E2RKN0-F1
#
_entry.id   AF-A0A9E2RKN0-F1
#
_cell.length_a   1.000
_cell.length_b   1.000
_cell.length_c   1.000
_cell.angle_alpha   90.00
_cell.angle_beta   90.00
_cell.angle_gamma   90.00
#
_symmetry.space_group_name_H-M   'P 1'
#
loop_
_entity.id
_entity.type
_entity.pdbx_description
1 polymer ?
#
loop_
_entity_poly.entity_id
_entity_poly.type
_entity_poly.pdbx_seq_one_letter_code
_entity_poly.pdbx_strand_id
1 'polypeptide(L)'
;MPTVLPILQPTPIFTNKDYREVLRKEMDAGKIPLSLGRDCPVKCEFCYELDHSYRETLDPPKTTDEDWKFILDYISRKPTDPKQFWCLGGNEYMEWTDLFLHPKAMEWVEDFLKYTDKSIQFFTVGFVHVPKIHQLVAQYPGRINFELSVITLSDYRQRLMPHAPSVKHVLKVLDGPAVSSANFYAFDVDTMSKDAALISSVNQKCVLWMGTLTPVRGLKEETADLMRQGRKHLPGEAQRIYDKGLPNLQTIHTEAYTTAFLNRKRIVSLFDSLELEKKDTVVMAASVFKILNLYRKKRAKFLYVPNAMLSGDSDCTVLLTFDDIARRLTKEKVVHIPKCIMQSGRGPYTDITGVTLEQFAKKTGVKVKVLHKIDTRFANELLYRNGSLQNYVESYLGNPLTQEYEALPRPA
;
A
#
# COMPACT_ATOMS: atom_id res chain seq x y z
N MET A 1 -28.71 19.39 13.08
CA MET A 1 -28.28 18.53 11.95
C MET A 1 -26.84 18.88 11.65
N PRO A 2 -25.88 17.95 11.62
CA PRO A 2 -24.54 18.28 11.14
C PRO A 2 -24.70 18.69 9.68
N THR A 3 -24.34 19.93 9.36
CA THR A 3 -24.33 20.43 7.99
C THR A 3 -23.49 19.46 7.17
N VAL A 4 -24.11 18.74 6.24
CA VAL A 4 -23.37 17.89 5.29
C VAL A 4 -22.55 18.87 4.45
N LEU A 5 -21.28 19.06 4.84
CA LEU A 5 -20.36 19.83 4.04
C LEU A 5 -20.29 19.13 2.68
N PRO A 6 -20.50 19.87 1.57
CA PRO A 6 -20.43 19.27 0.25
C PRO A 6 -19.03 18.73 0.02
N ILE A 7 -18.96 17.53 -0.58
CA ILE A 7 -17.73 16.80 -0.89
C ILE A 7 -16.76 17.76 -1.60
N LEU A 8 -15.54 17.90 -1.07
CA LEU A 8 -14.49 18.65 -1.73
C LEU A 8 -14.26 18.04 -3.12
N GLN A 9 -14.54 18.82 -4.18
CA GLN A 9 -14.34 18.35 -5.54
C GLN A 9 -12.89 18.62 -5.95
N PRO A 10 -12.10 17.58 -6.27
CA PRO A 10 -10.76 17.78 -6.79
C PRO A 10 -10.81 18.52 -8.13
N THR A 11 -9.77 19.28 -8.44
CA THR A 11 -9.64 19.87 -9.78
C THR A 11 -9.36 18.74 -10.78
N PRO A 12 -10.12 18.63 -11.88
CA PRO A 12 -9.82 17.65 -12.91
C PRO A 12 -8.39 17.80 -13.43
N ILE A 13 -7.67 16.70 -13.46
CA ILE A 13 -6.29 16.57 -13.93
C ILE A 13 -6.28 16.42 -15.44
N PHE A 14 -7.24 15.71 -16.02
CA PHE A 14 -7.30 15.43 -17.46
C PHE A 14 -8.44 16.18 -18.13
N THR A 15 -8.11 17.23 -18.88
CA THR A 15 -9.09 18.06 -19.59
C THR A 15 -9.36 17.59 -21.02
N ASN A 16 -8.38 16.95 -21.67
CA ASN A 16 -8.43 16.61 -23.10
C ASN A 16 -8.58 15.11 -23.39
N LYS A 17 -8.75 14.26 -22.36
CA LYS A 17 -8.82 12.79 -22.46
C LYS A 17 -7.67 12.12 -23.24
N ASP A 18 -6.55 12.80 -23.44
CA ASP A 18 -5.36 12.21 -24.07
C ASP A 18 -4.65 11.30 -23.06
N TYR A 19 -4.77 9.98 -23.25
CA TYR A 19 -4.12 9.01 -22.38
C TYR A 19 -2.59 9.06 -22.45
N ARG A 20 -1.97 9.74 -23.43
CA ARG A 20 -0.51 9.98 -23.41
C ARG A 20 -0.08 10.83 -22.23
N GLU A 21 -0.94 11.72 -21.74
CA GLU A 21 -0.67 12.47 -20.51
C GLU A 21 -0.66 11.56 -19.28
N VAL A 22 -1.54 10.55 -19.25
CA VAL A 22 -1.55 9.50 -18.21
C VAL A 22 -0.22 8.77 -18.22
N LEU A 23 0.24 8.29 -19.39
CA LEU A 23 1.51 7.60 -19.51
C LEU A 23 2.69 8.46 -19.02
N ARG A 24 2.75 9.74 -19.41
CA ARG A 24 3.81 10.66 -18.95
C ARG A 24 3.79 10.83 -17.43
N LYS A 25 2.61 11.03 -16.83
CA LYS A 25 2.47 11.19 -15.38
C LYS A 25 2.89 9.94 -14.60
N GLU A 26 2.53 8.75 -15.08
CA GLU A 26 2.98 7.49 -14.48
C GLU A 26 4.51 7.33 -14.60
N MET A 27 5.09 7.66 -15.77
CA MET A 27 6.55 7.61 -15.96
C MET A 27 7.30 8.65 -15.12
N ASP A 28 6.77 9.86 -14.93
CA ASP A 28 7.34 10.86 -14.04
C ASP A 28 7.32 10.40 -12.56
N ALA A 29 6.42 9.49 -12.21
CA ALA A 29 6.38 8.80 -10.93
C ALA A 29 7.30 7.56 -10.85
N GLY A 30 8.14 7.31 -11.87
CA GLY A 30 9.08 6.19 -11.90
C GLY A 30 8.43 4.85 -12.25
N LYS A 31 7.35 4.86 -13.03
CA LYS A 31 6.65 3.64 -13.46
C LYS A 31 6.78 3.38 -14.96
N ILE A 32 6.50 2.15 -15.39
CA ILE A 32 6.46 1.71 -16.78
C ILE A 32 5.00 1.35 -17.08
N PRO A 33 4.17 2.34 -17.49
CA PRO A 33 2.73 2.16 -17.58
C PRO A 33 2.35 1.18 -18.69
N LEU A 34 1.80 0.03 -18.32
CA LEU A 34 1.25 -0.96 -19.22
C LEU A 34 -0.23 -1.17 -18.91
N SER A 35 -1.04 -1.24 -19.96
CA SER A 35 -2.49 -1.36 -19.90
C SER A 35 -2.97 -2.62 -20.60
N LEU A 36 -4.01 -3.25 -20.04
CA LEU A 36 -4.75 -4.30 -20.73
C LEU A 36 -5.92 -3.75 -21.56
N GLY A 37 -6.25 -2.46 -21.42
CA GLY A 37 -7.41 -1.83 -22.05
C GLY A 37 -8.76 -2.32 -21.50
N ARG A 38 -8.75 -2.94 -20.33
CA ARG A 38 -9.92 -3.55 -19.67
C ARG A 38 -9.60 -3.87 -18.21
N ASP A 39 -10.65 -4.12 -17.43
CA ASP A 39 -10.54 -4.65 -16.07
C ASP A 39 -9.61 -5.87 -15.98
N CYS A 40 -8.90 -5.96 -14.86
CA CYS A 40 -8.05 -7.10 -14.53
C CYS A 40 -8.83 -8.43 -14.59
N PRO A 41 -8.47 -9.36 -15.51
CA PRO A 41 -9.14 -10.65 -15.65
C PRO A 41 -9.01 -11.59 -14.45
N VAL A 42 -8.09 -11.32 -13.52
CA VAL A 42 -7.89 -12.17 -12.33
C VAL A 42 -9.10 -12.13 -11.39
N LYS A 43 -9.82 -10.99 -11.38
CA LYS A 43 -11.02 -10.73 -10.56
C LYS A 43 -10.80 -11.07 -9.07
N CYS A 44 -9.67 -10.60 -8.52
CA CYS A 44 -9.37 -10.76 -7.11
C CYS A 44 -10.45 -10.07 -6.25
N GLU A 45 -11.08 -10.82 -5.35
CA GLU A 45 -12.20 -10.36 -4.51
C GLU A 45 -11.77 -9.30 -3.47
N PHE A 46 -10.47 -9.21 -3.18
CA PHE A 46 -9.88 -8.27 -2.22
C PHE A 46 -9.16 -7.09 -2.90
N CYS A 47 -9.24 -6.96 -4.22
CA CYS A 47 -8.49 -5.94 -4.95
C CYS A 47 -8.99 -4.53 -4.60
N TYR A 48 -8.08 -3.61 -4.30
CA TYR A 48 -8.46 -2.21 -4.07
C TYR A 48 -8.90 -1.48 -5.34
N GLU A 49 -8.71 -2.09 -6.52
CA GLU A 49 -9.23 -1.55 -7.78
C GLU A 49 -10.75 -1.69 -7.91
N LEU A 50 -11.39 -2.51 -7.06
CA LEU A 50 -12.85 -2.68 -7.06
C LEU A 50 -13.60 -1.37 -6.78
N ASP A 51 -13.00 -0.45 -6.02
CA ASP A 51 -13.50 0.92 -5.88
C ASP A 51 -12.33 1.90 -5.91
N HIS A 52 -12.14 2.53 -7.06
CA HIS A 52 -11.22 3.64 -7.25
C HIS A 52 -11.96 4.95 -7.56
N SER A 53 -13.27 5.05 -7.23
CA SER A 53 -14.11 6.20 -7.61
C SER A 53 -13.67 7.51 -6.95
N TYR A 54 -12.83 7.43 -5.92
CA TYR A 54 -12.32 8.57 -5.18
C TYR A 54 -11.10 9.22 -5.84
N ARG A 55 -10.56 8.62 -6.91
CA ARG A 55 -9.40 9.11 -7.64
C ARG A 55 -9.76 9.25 -9.12
N GLU A 56 -9.32 10.34 -9.75
CA GLU A 56 -9.51 10.51 -11.19
C GLU A 56 -8.56 9.60 -11.97
N THR A 57 -9.13 8.67 -12.73
CA THR A 57 -8.43 7.78 -13.65
C THR A 57 -8.94 8.01 -15.07
N LEU A 58 -8.09 7.74 -16.05
CA LEU A 58 -8.51 7.51 -17.41
C LEU A 58 -8.04 6.12 -17.78
N ASP A 59 -8.94 5.29 -18.32
CA ASP A 59 -8.59 3.95 -18.76
C ASP A 59 -7.92 4.04 -20.14
N PRO A 60 -6.59 3.92 -20.24
CA PRO A 60 -5.93 3.83 -21.53
C PRO A 60 -6.42 2.61 -22.31
N PRO A 61 -6.34 2.66 -23.66
CA PRO A 61 -6.48 1.44 -24.45
C PRO A 61 -5.33 0.48 -24.12
N LYS A 62 -5.52 -0.78 -24.52
CA LYS A 62 -4.47 -1.80 -24.43
C LYS A 62 -3.18 -1.28 -25.06
N THR A 63 -2.08 -1.40 -24.33
CA THR A 63 -0.78 -0.90 -24.79
C THR A 63 -0.40 -1.53 -26.13
N THR A 64 0.04 -0.70 -27.06
CA THR A 64 0.53 -1.07 -28.39
C THR A 64 2.06 -1.01 -28.47
N ASP A 65 2.65 -1.47 -29.57
CA ASP A 65 4.09 -1.31 -29.81
C ASP A 65 4.51 0.16 -29.99
N GLU A 66 3.61 1.01 -30.48
CA GLU A 66 3.82 2.45 -30.56
C GLU A 66 3.85 3.08 -29.18
N ASP A 67 2.97 2.63 -28.28
CA ASP A 67 3.00 3.00 -26.86
C ASP A 67 4.29 2.56 -26.20
N TRP A 68 4.68 1.32 -26.41
CA TRP A 68 5.92 0.77 -25.87
C TRP A 68 7.15 1.56 -26.32
N LYS A 69 7.25 1.85 -27.62
CA LYS A 69 8.36 2.66 -28.17
C LYS A 69 8.41 4.04 -27.54
N PHE A 70 7.26 4.69 -27.36
CA PHE A 70 7.16 5.98 -26.67
C PHE A 70 7.60 5.88 -25.21
N ILE A 71 7.14 4.87 -24.46
CA ILE A 71 7.49 4.65 -23.06
C ILE A 71 9.00 4.42 -22.93
N LEU A 72 9.56 3.54 -23.76
CA LEU A 72 10.97 3.20 -23.74
C LEU A 72 11.84 4.41 -24.08
N ASP A 73 11.52 5.17 -25.14
CA ASP A 73 12.24 6.39 -25.51
C ASP A 73 12.17 7.46 -24.41
N TYR A 74 11.00 7.64 -23.81
CA TYR A 74 10.81 8.59 -22.72
C TYR A 74 11.67 8.24 -21.49
N ILE A 75 11.61 6.98 -21.05
CA ILE A 75 12.36 6.51 -19.87
C ILE A 75 13.86 6.54 -20.14
N SER A 76 14.31 6.12 -21.33
CA SER A 76 15.74 6.06 -21.69
C SER A 76 16.44 7.42 -21.61
N ARG A 77 15.70 8.52 -21.78
CA ARG A 77 16.22 9.89 -21.68
C ARG A 77 16.36 10.39 -20.24
N LYS A 78 15.73 9.73 -19.26
CA LYS A 78 15.84 10.09 -17.85
C LYS A 78 17.20 9.64 -17.30
N PRO A 79 17.82 10.40 -16.38
CA PRO A 79 19.06 9.96 -15.74
C PRO A 79 18.83 8.65 -14.98
N THR A 80 19.89 7.86 -14.85
CA THR A 80 19.84 6.59 -14.12
C THR A 80 20.19 6.81 -12.66
N ASP A 81 19.31 6.35 -11.77
CA ASP A 81 19.57 6.25 -10.34
C ASP A 81 19.78 4.76 -10.01
N PRO A 82 20.98 4.35 -9.58
CA PRO A 82 21.27 2.96 -9.21
C PRO A 82 20.40 2.40 -8.08
N LYS A 83 19.75 3.26 -7.30
CA LYS A 83 18.85 2.87 -6.21
C LYS A 83 17.38 2.80 -6.64
N GLN A 84 17.05 3.27 -7.83
CA GLN A 84 15.68 3.29 -8.34
C GLN A 84 15.37 2.00 -9.07
N PHE A 85 14.24 1.40 -8.73
CA PHE A 85 13.57 0.40 -9.55
C PHE A 85 12.34 1.04 -10.19
N TRP A 86 12.23 0.94 -11.51
CA TRP A 86 11.07 1.39 -12.25
C TRP A 86 9.96 0.36 -12.11
N CYS A 87 8.82 0.76 -11.56
CA CYS A 87 7.71 -0.18 -11.31
C CYS A 87 6.96 -0.45 -12.62
N LEU A 88 6.95 -1.69 -13.10
CA LEU A 88 6.10 -2.10 -14.22
C LEU A 88 4.62 -1.95 -13.81
N GLY A 89 3.83 -1.39 -14.71
CA GLY A 89 2.42 -1.10 -14.52
C GLY A 89 2.15 0.37 -14.17
N GLY A 90 0.89 0.78 -14.34
CA GLY A 90 0.36 2.02 -13.78
C GLY A 90 -0.66 1.71 -12.69
N ASN A 91 -0.92 2.67 -11.82
CA ASN A 91 -1.94 2.52 -10.78
C ASN A 91 -2.39 3.84 -10.13
N GLU A 92 -1.84 5.00 -10.54
CA GLU A 92 -2.26 6.28 -9.96
C GLU A 92 -3.37 6.90 -10.80
N TYR A 93 -3.20 6.88 -12.12
CA TYR A 93 -4.07 7.55 -13.11
C TYR A 93 -4.68 6.60 -14.14
N MET A 94 -4.37 5.31 -14.06
CA MET A 94 -4.88 4.25 -14.91
C MET A 94 -5.22 3.02 -14.07
N GLU A 95 -5.73 1.98 -14.74
CA GLU A 95 -6.21 0.76 -14.11
C GLU A 95 -5.08 -0.03 -13.45
N TRP A 96 -5.40 -0.69 -12.34
CA TRP A 96 -4.51 -1.67 -11.71
C TRP A 96 -4.81 -3.09 -12.21
N THR A 97 -3.83 -3.74 -12.84
CA THR A 97 -4.00 -5.07 -13.43
C THR A 97 -2.76 -5.95 -13.30
N ASP A 98 -2.92 -7.26 -13.48
CA ASP A 98 -1.77 -8.15 -13.66
C ASP A 98 -1.21 -8.00 -15.08
N LEU A 99 0.01 -7.49 -15.13
CA LEU A 99 0.65 -6.99 -16.33
C LEU A 99 1.05 -8.11 -17.27
N PHE A 100 1.34 -9.31 -16.74
CA PHE A 100 1.76 -10.46 -17.54
C PHE A 100 0.60 -11.15 -18.26
N LEU A 101 -0.63 -10.68 -18.06
CA LEU A 101 -1.76 -10.99 -18.94
C LEU A 101 -1.67 -10.27 -20.28
N HIS A 102 -0.80 -9.25 -20.41
CA HIS A 102 -0.49 -8.67 -21.71
C HIS A 102 0.42 -9.62 -22.50
N PRO A 103 0.08 -10.01 -23.74
CA PRO A 103 0.85 -11.00 -24.50
C PRO A 103 2.29 -10.59 -24.77
N LYS A 104 2.56 -9.27 -24.81
CA LYS A 104 3.90 -8.71 -25.02
C LYS A 104 4.66 -8.36 -23.73
N ALA A 105 4.08 -8.53 -22.54
CA ALA A 105 4.71 -8.07 -21.29
C ALA A 105 6.11 -8.65 -21.07
N MET A 106 6.29 -9.95 -21.27
CA MET A 106 7.61 -10.58 -21.13
C MET A 106 8.63 -10.08 -22.16
N GLU A 107 8.19 -9.84 -23.41
CA GLU A 107 9.03 -9.27 -24.48
C GLU A 107 9.46 -7.85 -24.11
N TRP A 108 8.53 -7.02 -23.64
CA TRP A 108 8.82 -5.65 -23.23
C TRP A 108 9.68 -5.56 -21.97
N VAL A 109 9.56 -6.50 -21.03
CA VAL A 109 10.52 -6.60 -19.91
C VAL A 109 11.93 -6.88 -20.44
N GLU A 110 12.08 -7.78 -21.41
CA GLU A 110 13.38 -8.04 -22.04
C GLU A 110 13.91 -6.82 -22.81
N ASP A 111 13.07 -6.15 -23.60
CA ASP A 111 13.43 -4.91 -24.30
C ASP A 111 13.90 -3.84 -23.32
N PHE A 112 13.17 -3.64 -22.22
CA PHE A 112 13.55 -2.67 -21.19
C PHE A 112 14.94 -2.95 -20.63
N LEU A 113 15.22 -4.21 -20.29
CA LEU A 113 16.51 -4.62 -19.75
C LEU A 113 17.63 -4.49 -20.79
N LYS A 114 17.34 -4.77 -22.05
CA LYS A 114 18.32 -4.73 -23.15
C LYS A 114 18.67 -3.31 -23.57
N TYR A 115 17.68 -2.43 -23.66
CA TYR A 115 17.82 -1.10 -24.27
C TYR A 115 17.93 0.04 -23.25
N THR A 116 17.74 -0.24 -21.96
CA THR A 116 18.02 0.70 -20.89
C THR A 116 19.08 0.16 -19.95
N ASP A 117 19.65 1.04 -19.14
CA ASP A 117 20.55 0.74 -18.02
C ASP A 117 19.82 0.69 -16.66
N LYS A 118 18.49 0.71 -16.67
CA LYS A 118 17.66 0.89 -15.47
C LYS A 118 17.21 -0.42 -14.86
N SER A 119 16.90 -0.41 -13.57
CA SER A 119 16.34 -1.57 -12.88
C SER A 119 14.81 -1.54 -12.93
N ILE A 120 14.18 -2.71 -12.92
CA ILE A 120 12.72 -2.91 -13.01
C ILE A 120 12.21 -3.64 -11.76
N GLN A 121 11.08 -3.19 -11.23
CA GLN A 121 10.32 -3.88 -10.20
C GLN A 121 8.94 -4.21 -10.73
N PHE A 122 8.36 -5.35 -10.35
CA PHE A 122 6.98 -5.64 -10.70
C PHE A 122 6.30 -6.57 -9.69
N PHE A 123 4.97 -6.42 -9.64
CA PHE A 123 4.07 -7.21 -8.81
C PHE A 123 3.14 -8.02 -9.71
N THR A 124 2.99 -9.32 -9.45
CA THR A 124 2.11 -10.19 -10.24
C THR A 124 1.60 -11.34 -9.39
N VAL A 125 0.41 -11.87 -9.72
CA VAL A 125 -0.12 -13.11 -9.16
C VAL A 125 0.52 -14.36 -9.77
N GLY A 126 1.44 -14.18 -10.73
CA GLY A 126 2.33 -15.22 -11.24
C GLY A 126 2.01 -15.68 -12.66
N PHE A 127 1.44 -14.85 -13.54
CA PHE A 127 1.21 -15.21 -14.96
C PHE A 127 2.48 -15.22 -15.82
N VAL A 128 3.65 -15.22 -15.20
CA VAL A 128 4.94 -15.09 -15.85
C VAL A 128 5.34 -16.35 -16.61
N HIS A 129 6.09 -16.17 -17.70
CA HIS A 129 6.73 -17.29 -18.39
C HIS A 129 7.98 -17.74 -17.63
N VAL A 130 7.84 -18.76 -16.77
CA VAL A 130 8.86 -19.24 -15.81
C VAL A 130 10.27 -19.38 -16.40
N PRO A 131 10.52 -20.15 -17.50
CA PRO A 131 11.87 -20.27 -18.03
C PRO A 131 12.48 -18.93 -18.47
N LYS A 132 11.64 -18.04 -19.01
CA LYS A 132 12.11 -16.77 -19.58
C LYS A 132 12.48 -15.79 -18.46
N ILE A 133 11.67 -15.69 -17.40
CA ILE A 133 12.01 -14.77 -16.32
C ILE A 133 13.28 -15.19 -15.58
N HIS A 134 13.50 -16.49 -15.37
CA HIS A 134 14.75 -16.96 -14.78
C HIS A 134 15.96 -16.73 -15.69
N GLN A 135 15.81 -16.90 -17.01
CA GLN A 135 16.84 -16.52 -17.98
C GLN A 135 17.20 -15.03 -17.88
N LEU A 136 16.19 -14.15 -17.85
CA LEU A 136 16.41 -12.70 -17.77
C LEU A 136 17.13 -12.29 -16.48
N VAL A 137 16.78 -12.91 -15.34
CA VAL A 137 17.45 -12.65 -14.05
C VAL A 137 18.91 -13.09 -14.06
N ALA A 138 19.21 -14.21 -14.71
CA ALA A 138 20.60 -14.66 -14.89
C ALA A 138 21.39 -13.74 -15.84
N GLN A 139 20.74 -13.23 -16.89
CA GLN A 139 21.36 -12.35 -17.89
C GLN A 139 21.58 -10.91 -17.37
N TYR A 140 20.69 -10.42 -16.51
CA TYR A 140 20.70 -9.06 -15.99
C TYR A 140 20.69 -9.05 -14.44
N PRO A 141 21.77 -9.53 -13.80
CA PRO A 141 21.81 -9.70 -12.35
C PRO A 141 21.61 -8.37 -11.61
N GLY A 142 20.77 -8.39 -10.58
CA GLY A 142 20.49 -7.21 -9.74
C GLY A 142 19.57 -6.15 -10.35
N ARG A 143 19.11 -6.33 -11.60
CA ARG A 143 18.24 -5.36 -12.29
C ARG A 143 16.76 -5.67 -12.21
N ILE A 144 16.37 -6.83 -11.70
CA ILE A 144 14.97 -7.26 -11.60
C ILE A 144 14.63 -7.47 -10.13
N ASN A 145 13.61 -6.77 -9.65
CA ASN A 145 12.97 -7.02 -8.35
C ASN A 145 11.56 -7.56 -8.60
N PHE A 146 11.38 -8.87 -8.44
CA PHE A 146 10.10 -9.53 -8.71
C PHE A 146 9.40 -9.86 -7.38
N GLU A 147 8.29 -9.18 -7.15
CA GLU A 147 7.38 -9.44 -6.04
C GLU A 147 6.19 -10.31 -6.47
N LEU A 148 6.06 -11.49 -5.87
CA LEU A 148 5.01 -12.45 -6.19
C LEU A 148 3.85 -12.33 -5.20
N SER A 149 2.67 -11.97 -5.70
CA SER A 149 1.41 -11.96 -4.95
C SER A 149 0.84 -13.36 -4.84
N VAL A 150 1.39 -14.15 -3.90
CA VAL A 150 0.91 -15.51 -3.61
C VAL A 150 -0.49 -15.46 -2.99
N ILE A 151 -0.76 -14.51 -2.09
CA ILE A 151 -2.00 -14.35 -1.31
C ILE A 151 -2.25 -15.54 -0.37
N THR A 152 -2.47 -16.73 -0.93
CA THR A 152 -2.46 -18.00 -0.22
C THR A 152 -2.27 -19.18 -1.17
N LEU A 153 -1.72 -20.29 -0.67
CA LEU A 153 -1.64 -21.58 -1.36
C LEU A 153 -2.72 -22.57 -0.91
N SER A 154 -3.58 -22.16 0.04
CA SER A 154 -4.73 -22.94 0.52
C SER A 154 -5.94 -22.90 -0.41
N ASP A 155 -6.98 -23.63 -0.06
CA ASP A 155 -8.25 -23.69 -0.80
C ASP A 155 -8.98 -22.33 -0.88
N TYR A 156 -8.66 -21.37 0.00
CA TYR A 156 -9.15 -20.00 -0.11
C TYR A 156 -8.72 -19.31 -1.40
N ARG A 157 -7.65 -19.78 -2.07
CA ARG A 157 -7.12 -19.18 -3.30
C ARG A 157 -8.19 -19.07 -4.39
N GLN A 158 -8.96 -20.14 -4.62
CA GLN A 158 -9.98 -20.15 -5.68
C GLN A 158 -11.09 -19.15 -5.38
N ARG A 159 -11.45 -18.97 -4.10
CA ARG A 159 -12.43 -17.98 -3.67
C ARG A 159 -11.92 -16.56 -3.84
N LEU A 160 -10.68 -16.29 -3.41
CA LEU A 160 -10.11 -14.95 -3.39
C LEU A 160 -9.60 -14.48 -4.75
N MET A 161 -9.15 -15.41 -5.60
CA MET A 161 -8.59 -15.15 -6.92
C MET A 161 -9.05 -16.23 -7.92
N PRO A 162 -10.33 -16.18 -8.36
CA PRO A 162 -10.95 -17.26 -9.13
C PRO A 162 -10.26 -17.56 -10.46
N HIS A 163 -9.53 -16.60 -11.02
CA HIS A 163 -8.83 -16.76 -12.28
C HIS A 163 -7.31 -16.65 -12.14
N ALA A 164 -6.73 -16.75 -10.94
CA ALA A 164 -5.28 -16.72 -10.77
C ALA A 164 -4.58 -18.00 -11.27
N PRO A 165 -3.26 -17.97 -11.49
CA PRO A 165 -2.50 -19.17 -11.80
C PRO A 165 -2.65 -20.24 -10.71
N SER A 166 -2.64 -21.51 -11.14
CA SER A 166 -2.68 -22.66 -10.23
C SER A 166 -1.53 -22.65 -9.22
N VAL A 167 -1.74 -23.24 -8.04
CA VAL A 167 -0.70 -23.42 -7.02
C VAL A 167 0.54 -24.10 -7.59
N LYS A 168 0.37 -25.13 -8.44
CA LYS A 168 1.48 -25.82 -9.11
C LYS A 168 2.31 -24.87 -9.99
N HIS A 169 1.68 -23.91 -10.67
CA HIS A 169 2.39 -22.91 -11.46
C HIS A 169 3.12 -21.91 -10.56
N VAL A 170 2.45 -21.38 -9.54
CA VAL A 170 3.05 -20.46 -8.55
C VAL A 170 4.29 -21.06 -7.89
N LEU A 171 4.25 -22.34 -7.51
CA LEU A 171 5.41 -23.03 -6.93
C LEU A 171 6.58 -23.13 -7.92
N LYS A 172 6.32 -23.30 -9.22
CA LYS A 172 7.38 -23.25 -10.24
C LYS A 172 7.98 -21.85 -10.41
N VAL A 173 7.16 -20.81 -10.26
CA VAL A 173 7.64 -19.42 -10.28
C VAL A 173 8.55 -19.16 -9.08
N LEU A 174 8.16 -19.66 -7.89
CA LEU A 174 8.93 -19.56 -6.66
C LEU A 174 10.25 -20.34 -6.71
N ASP A 175 10.27 -21.49 -7.38
CA ASP A 175 11.42 -22.38 -7.57
C ASP A 175 12.46 -21.82 -8.56
N GLY A 176 12.87 -20.57 -8.33
CA GLY A 176 13.96 -19.98 -9.09
C GLY A 176 14.42 -18.64 -8.54
N PRO A 177 15.54 -18.12 -9.07
CA PRO A 177 16.24 -16.97 -8.50
C PRO A 177 15.50 -15.64 -8.72
N ALA A 178 14.40 -15.66 -9.49
CA ALA A 178 13.75 -14.46 -9.92
C ALA A 178 12.95 -13.80 -8.81
N VAL A 179 12.23 -14.58 -8.01
CA VAL A 179 11.32 -14.05 -6.98
C VAL A 179 12.14 -13.49 -5.82
N SER A 180 12.04 -12.19 -5.63
CA SER A 180 12.70 -11.44 -4.57
C SER A 180 11.89 -11.48 -3.27
N SER A 181 10.56 -11.35 -3.37
CA SER A 181 9.63 -11.43 -2.25
C SER A 181 8.34 -12.17 -2.64
N ALA A 182 7.69 -12.79 -1.66
CA ALA A 182 6.39 -13.42 -1.81
C ALA A 182 5.42 -12.88 -0.77
N ASN A 183 4.31 -12.31 -1.23
CA ASN A 183 3.26 -11.71 -0.40
C ASN A 183 2.12 -12.72 -0.15
N PHE A 184 1.82 -13.07 1.10
CA PHE A 184 0.73 -13.99 1.47
C PHE A 184 0.18 -13.69 2.88
N TYR A 185 -1.05 -14.15 3.18
CA TYR A 185 -1.82 -13.61 4.30
C TYR A 185 -2.50 -14.67 5.16
N ALA A 186 -2.78 -14.29 6.41
CA ALA A 186 -3.62 -15.07 7.31
C ALA A 186 -5.10 -14.95 6.90
N PHE A 187 -5.80 -16.08 6.87
CA PHE A 187 -7.25 -16.18 6.63
C PHE A 187 -7.91 -17.08 7.67
N ASP A 188 -7.23 -18.15 8.09
CA ASP A 188 -7.67 -19.08 9.13
C ASP A 188 -6.44 -19.66 9.86
N VAL A 189 -6.66 -20.59 10.77
CA VAL A 189 -5.62 -21.45 11.35
C VAL A 189 -4.90 -22.20 10.24
N ASP A 190 -3.57 -22.21 10.32
CA ASP A 190 -2.68 -22.92 9.41
C ASP A 190 -2.75 -22.47 7.93
N THR A 191 -3.18 -21.25 7.62
CA THR A 191 -3.12 -20.73 6.24
C THR A 191 -1.76 -20.14 5.93
N MET A 192 -1.43 -19.00 6.55
CA MET A 192 -0.18 -18.26 6.38
C MET A 192 1.04 -19.07 6.83
N SER A 193 0.93 -19.83 7.93
CA SER A 193 2.05 -20.59 8.49
C SER A 193 2.41 -21.86 7.72
N LYS A 194 1.43 -22.49 7.06
CA LYS A 194 1.69 -23.57 6.10
C LYS A 194 2.23 -23.01 4.79
N ASP A 195 1.67 -21.90 4.31
CA ASP A 195 2.16 -21.20 3.12
C ASP A 195 3.63 -20.80 3.28
N ALA A 196 4.00 -20.20 4.43
CA ALA A 196 5.39 -19.84 4.75
C ALA A 196 6.33 -21.05 4.73
N ALA A 197 5.94 -22.16 5.37
CA ALA A 197 6.75 -23.36 5.41
C ALA A 197 6.94 -23.98 4.01
N LEU A 198 5.89 -24.00 3.20
CA LEU A 198 5.95 -24.50 1.82
C LEU A 198 6.82 -23.61 0.95
N ILE A 199 6.62 -22.28 0.98
CA ILE A 199 7.44 -21.33 0.23
C ILE A 199 8.91 -21.46 0.63
N SER A 200 9.20 -21.53 1.94
CA SER A 200 10.56 -21.69 2.45
C SER A 200 11.22 -22.99 1.97
N SER A 201 10.47 -24.09 1.90
CA SER A 201 10.99 -25.37 1.40
C SER A 201 11.38 -25.33 -0.10
N VAL A 202 10.75 -24.44 -0.87
CA VAL A 202 11.02 -24.24 -2.30
C VAL A 202 12.11 -23.19 -2.52
N ASN A 203 12.04 -22.07 -1.81
CA ASN A 203 12.96 -20.95 -1.98
C ASN A 203 13.27 -20.28 -0.63
N GLN A 204 14.41 -20.65 -0.06
CA GLN A 204 14.90 -20.12 1.21
C GLN A 204 15.45 -18.68 1.11
N LYS A 205 15.67 -18.17 -0.12
CA LYS A 205 16.25 -16.83 -0.36
C LYS A 205 15.18 -15.76 -0.57
N CYS A 206 13.96 -16.15 -0.90
CA CYS A 206 12.84 -15.24 -1.07
C CYS A 206 12.46 -14.60 0.26
N VAL A 207 12.19 -13.29 0.26
CA VAL A 207 11.62 -12.61 1.43
C VAL A 207 10.18 -13.05 1.62
N LEU A 208 9.85 -13.57 2.80
CA LEU A 208 8.48 -13.90 3.18
C LEU A 208 7.81 -12.62 3.66
N TRP A 209 6.91 -12.08 2.85
CA TRP A 209 6.13 -10.90 3.20
C TRP A 209 4.71 -11.32 3.58
N MET A 210 4.46 -11.28 4.88
CA MET A 210 3.28 -11.88 5.51
C MET A 210 2.33 -10.81 6.05
N GLY A 211 1.15 -11.19 6.55
CA GLY A 211 0.29 -10.25 7.28
C GLY A 211 -1.19 -10.57 7.16
N THR A 212 -1.99 -9.51 7.20
CA THR A 212 -3.43 -9.56 6.91
C THR A 212 -3.79 -8.56 5.83
N LEU A 213 -4.91 -8.83 5.16
CA LEU A 213 -5.52 -7.84 4.30
C LEU A 213 -6.49 -6.97 5.11
N THR A 214 -6.54 -5.68 4.80
CA THR A 214 -7.44 -4.72 5.45
C THR A 214 -8.70 -4.54 4.60
N PRO A 215 -9.91 -4.83 5.13
CA PRO A 215 -11.14 -4.51 4.43
C PRO A 215 -11.26 -3.01 4.18
N VAL A 216 -11.54 -2.66 2.92
CA VAL A 216 -11.82 -1.29 2.49
C VAL A 216 -13.15 -1.26 1.74
N ARG A 217 -13.56 -0.07 1.33
CA ARG A 217 -14.76 0.20 0.55
C ARG A 217 -14.80 -0.63 -0.74
N GLY A 218 -16.00 -1.04 -1.15
CA GLY A 218 -16.25 -1.77 -2.40
C GLY A 218 -16.18 -3.29 -2.27
N LEU A 219 -15.59 -3.81 -1.19
CA LEU A 219 -15.52 -5.26 -0.95
C LEU A 219 -16.89 -5.83 -0.59
N LYS A 220 -17.17 -7.06 -1.06
CA LYS A 220 -18.33 -7.83 -0.59
C LYS A 220 -18.16 -8.16 0.89
N GLU A 221 -19.26 -8.15 1.64
CA GLU A 221 -19.23 -8.40 3.09
C GLU A 221 -18.60 -9.76 3.43
N GLU A 222 -18.90 -10.80 2.64
CA GLU A 222 -18.33 -12.14 2.83
C GLU A 222 -16.79 -12.17 2.71
N THR A 223 -16.23 -11.33 1.84
CA THR A 223 -14.78 -11.19 1.65
C THR A 223 -14.18 -10.35 2.77
N ALA A 224 -14.85 -9.25 3.14
CA ALA A 224 -14.46 -8.43 4.29
C ALA A 224 -14.43 -9.27 5.58
N ASP A 225 -15.43 -10.13 5.80
CA ASP A 225 -15.49 -11.03 6.95
C ASP A 225 -14.37 -12.05 6.97
N LEU A 226 -14.01 -12.62 5.82
CA LEU A 226 -12.86 -13.52 5.71
C LEU A 226 -11.54 -12.80 6.04
N MET A 227 -11.37 -11.55 5.58
CA MET A 227 -10.18 -10.75 5.91
C MET A 227 -10.14 -10.40 7.41
N ARG A 228 -11.29 -10.05 8.02
CA ARG A 228 -11.42 -9.85 9.48
C ARG A 228 -11.13 -11.12 10.26
N GLN A 229 -11.56 -12.27 9.76
CA GLN A 229 -11.20 -13.59 10.32
C GLN A 229 -9.68 -13.76 10.31
N GLY A 230 -9.03 -13.50 9.18
CA GLY A 230 -7.57 -13.53 9.06
C GLY A 230 -6.85 -12.74 10.15
N ARG A 231 -7.35 -11.54 10.47
CA ARG A 231 -6.83 -10.72 11.58
C ARG A 231 -6.92 -11.37 12.95
N LYS A 232 -7.98 -12.13 13.22
CA LYS A 232 -8.12 -12.88 14.48
C LYS A 232 -7.08 -14.00 14.59
N HIS A 233 -6.70 -14.61 13.47
CA HIS A 233 -5.72 -15.70 13.44
C HIS A 233 -4.28 -15.24 13.28
N LEU A 234 -4.04 -14.00 12.84
CA LEU A 234 -2.70 -13.45 12.62
C LEU A 234 -1.74 -13.65 13.82
N PRO A 235 -2.13 -13.41 15.09
CA PRO A 235 -1.22 -13.66 16.22
C PRO A 235 -0.72 -15.10 16.30
N GLY A 236 -1.63 -16.07 16.16
CA GLY A 236 -1.28 -17.49 16.21
C GLY A 236 -0.48 -17.95 15.01
N GLU A 237 -0.82 -17.47 13.81
CA GLU A 237 -0.08 -17.76 12.58
C GLU A 237 1.34 -17.19 12.63
N ALA A 238 1.50 -15.94 13.09
CA ALA A 238 2.79 -15.30 13.26
C ALA A 238 3.68 -16.04 14.26
N GLN A 239 3.12 -16.43 15.43
CA GLN A 239 3.85 -17.21 16.43
C GLN A 239 4.33 -18.55 15.86
N ARG A 240 3.45 -19.29 15.17
CA ARG A 240 3.81 -20.56 14.51
C ARG A 240 4.98 -20.42 13.53
N ILE A 241 5.06 -19.32 12.79
CA ILE A 241 6.15 -19.09 11.83
C ILE A 241 7.43 -18.72 12.56
N TYR A 242 7.35 -17.86 13.57
CA TYR A 242 8.47 -17.46 14.41
C TYR A 242 9.11 -18.68 15.09
N ASP A 243 8.29 -19.54 15.70
CA ASP A 243 8.75 -20.77 16.37
C ASP A 243 9.40 -21.78 15.42
N LYS A 244 9.03 -21.76 14.14
CA LYS A 244 9.62 -22.63 13.11
C LYS A 244 11.04 -22.22 12.71
N GLY A 245 11.47 -20.99 12.99
CA GLY A 245 12.82 -20.53 12.69
C GLY A 245 13.21 -20.67 11.20
N LEU A 246 12.27 -20.36 10.28
CA LEU A 246 12.54 -20.50 8.84
C LEU A 246 13.73 -19.61 8.42
N PRO A 247 14.60 -20.07 7.49
CA PRO A 247 15.82 -19.36 7.12
C PRO A 247 15.58 -18.07 6.32
N ASN A 248 14.37 -17.88 5.80
CA ASN A 248 14.01 -16.70 5.02
C ASN A 248 14.03 -15.44 5.87
N LEU A 249 14.32 -14.30 5.23
CA LEU A 249 13.97 -12.99 5.81
C LEU A 249 12.44 -12.88 5.89
N GLN A 250 11.93 -12.51 7.06
CA GLN A 250 10.50 -12.50 7.35
C GLN A 250 10.02 -11.10 7.72
N THR A 251 9.16 -10.55 6.87
CA THR A 251 8.43 -9.31 7.11
C THR A 251 6.96 -9.61 7.35
N ILE A 252 6.31 -8.75 8.12
CA ILE A 252 4.89 -8.84 8.42
C ILE A 252 4.27 -7.46 8.28
N HIS A 253 3.40 -7.31 7.29
CA HIS A 253 2.54 -6.15 7.18
C HIS A 253 1.48 -6.25 8.26
N THR A 254 1.52 -5.31 9.17
CA THR A 254 0.59 -5.25 10.30
C THR A 254 -0.41 -4.13 10.05
N GLU A 255 -1.62 -4.31 10.55
CA GLU A 255 -2.65 -3.28 10.58
C GLU A 255 -2.10 -1.98 11.21
N ALA A 256 -2.69 -0.83 10.86
CA ALA A 256 -2.09 0.46 11.21
C ALA A 256 -1.97 0.66 12.74
N TYR A 257 -2.88 0.07 13.53
CA TYR A 257 -2.78 0.08 15.00
C TYR A 257 -1.54 -0.67 15.52
N THR A 258 -1.19 -1.82 14.95
CA THR A 258 0.00 -2.55 15.35
C THR A 258 1.26 -1.77 14.94
N THR A 259 1.29 -1.27 13.70
CA THR A 259 2.38 -0.42 13.22
C THR A 259 2.57 0.81 14.13
N ALA A 260 1.48 1.47 14.52
CA ALA A 260 1.52 2.61 15.43
C ALA A 260 2.06 2.22 16.81
N PHE A 261 1.66 1.07 17.35
CA PHE A 261 2.16 0.58 18.65
C PHE A 261 3.64 0.25 18.61
N LEU A 262 4.10 -0.50 17.61
CA LEU A 262 5.52 -0.82 17.45
C LEU A 262 6.37 0.45 17.33
N ASN A 263 5.82 1.50 16.72
CA ASN A 263 6.48 2.79 16.54
C ASN A 263 6.19 3.84 17.63
N ARG A 264 5.47 3.48 18.70
CA ARG A 264 4.93 4.41 19.70
C ARG A 264 5.96 5.38 20.29
N LYS A 265 7.16 4.91 20.64
CA LYS A 265 8.22 5.75 21.22
C LYS A 265 8.65 6.86 20.26
N ARG A 266 8.75 6.53 18.97
CA ARG A 266 9.17 7.46 17.93
C ARG A 266 8.06 8.43 17.56
N ILE A 267 6.81 7.96 17.50
CA ILE A 267 5.63 8.82 17.37
C ILE A 267 5.63 9.85 18.51
N VAL A 268 5.70 9.41 19.76
CA VAL A 268 5.70 10.29 20.94
C VAL A 268 6.84 11.30 20.89
N SER A 269 8.08 10.84 20.67
CA SER A 269 9.25 11.72 20.59
C SER A 269 9.15 12.76 19.47
N LEU A 270 8.63 12.37 18.30
CA LEU A 270 8.44 13.30 17.21
C LEU A 270 7.41 14.37 17.56
N PHE A 271 6.28 13.97 18.13
CA PHE A 271 5.24 14.90 18.57
C PHE A 271 5.71 15.85 19.68
N ASP A 272 6.54 15.37 20.60
CA ASP A 272 7.15 16.23 21.62
C ASP A 272 8.03 17.32 20.97
N SER A 273 8.76 16.99 19.89
CA SER A 273 9.62 17.92 19.14
C SER A 273 8.88 18.95 18.28
N LEU A 274 7.54 18.84 18.20
CA LEU A 274 6.69 19.82 17.52
C LEU A 274 6.20 20.93 18.46
N GLU A 275 6.54 20.84 19.76
CA GLU A 275 6.22 21.85 20.78
C GLU A 275 4.72 22.19 20.89
N LEU A 276 3.85 21.26 20.49
CA LEU A 276 2.39 21.43 20.44
C LEU A 276 1.80 21.66 21.84
N GLU A 277 0.98 22.71 21.99
CA GLU A 277 0.34 23.10 23.25
C GLU A 277 -1.10 22.59 23.37
N LYS A 278 -1.67 22.69 24.59
CA LYS A 278 -3.04 22.25 24.90
C LYS A 278 -4.13 22.89 24.04
N LYS A 279 -3.83 24.04 23.42
CA LYS A 279 -4.76 24.77 22.55
C LYS A 279 -4.69 24.30 21.09
N ASP A 280 -3.62 23.63 20.71
CA ASP A 280 -3.36 23.22 19.33
C ASP A 280 -4.19 21.99 18.98
N THR A 281 -5.02 22.11 17.94
CA THR A 281 -5.78 20.99 17.39
C THR A 281 -4.93 20.26 16.35
N VAL A 282 -4.76 18.94 16.49
CA VAL A 282 -3.92 18.12 15.62
C VAL A 282 -4.71 16.97 15.03
N VAL A 283 -4.67 16.83 13.71
CA VAL A 283 -5.43 15.82 12.94
C VAL A 283 -4.69 14.49 12.91
N MET A 284 -5.41 13.38 13.13
CA MET A 284 -4.90 12.01 12.96
C MET A 284 -6.01 10.95 12.92
N ALA A 285 -5.69 9.77 12.37
CA ALA A 285 -6.56 8.60 12.41
C ALA A 285 -6.49 7.87 13.77
N ALA A 286 -7.31 6.83 13.94
CA ALA A 286 -7.49 6.14 15.23
C ALA A 286 -6.19 5.56 15.79
N SER A 287 -5.38 4.92 14.94
CA SER A 287 -4.14 4.23 15.33
C SER A 287 -3.17 5.16 16.08
N VAL A 288 -2.86 6.32 15.48
CA VAL A 288 -1.98 7.35 16.07
C VAL A 288 -2.69 8.10 17.21
N PHE A 289 -3.99 8.37 17.08
CA PHE A 289 -4.78 8.99 18.15
C PHE A 289 -4.67 8.20 19.46
N LYS A 290 -4.85 6.88 19.40
CA LYS A 290 -4.75 5.99 20.57
C LYS A 290 -3.37 6.10 21.23
N ILE A 291 -2.29 6.09 20.45
CA ILE A 291 -0.92 6.23 20.97
C ILE A 291 -0.74 7.57 21.70
N LEU A 292 -1.12 8.68 21.07
CA LEU A 292 -0.95 9.99 21.69
C LEU A 292 -1.86 10.18 22.90
N ASN A 293 -3.07 9.64 22.87
CA ASN A 293 -3.98 9.68 24.01
C ASN A 293 -3.49 8.83 25.18
N LEU A 294 -2.86 7.68 24.92
CA LEU A 294 -2.26 6.81 25.93
C LEU A 294 -1.04 7.46 26.61
N TYR A 295 -0.11 8.01 25.82
CA TYR A 295 1.19 8.47 26.34
C TYR A 295 1.30 10.00 26.57
N ARG A 296 0.43 10.80 25.96
CA ARG A 296 0.51 12.28 25.96
C ARG A 296 -0.87 12.93 26.15
N LYS A 297 -1.72 12.30 26.97
CA LYS A 297 -3.04 12.81 27.31
C LYS A 297 -2.97 14.29 27.72
N LYS A 298 -3.84 15.13 27.16
CA LYS A 298 -3.91 16.58 27.39
C LYS A 298 -2.64 17.38 27.00
N ARG A 299 -1.74 16.85 26.16
CA ARG A 299 -0.60 17.64 25.62
C ARG A 299 -1.07 18.63 24.54
N ALA A 300 -1.95 18.17 23.66
CA ALA A 300 -2.62 18.93 22.61
C ALA A 300 -4.09 18.45 22.48
N LYS A 301 -4.89 19.12 21.65
CA LYS A 301 -6.22 18.63 21.25
C LYS A 301 -6.07 17.71 20.05
N PHE A 302 -6.01 16.41 20.31
CA PHE A 302 -5.97 15.44 19.22
C PHE A 302 -7.37 15.30 18.62
N LEU A 303 -7.53 15.72 17.36
CA LEU A 303 -8.75 15.55 16.58
C LEU A 303 -8.68 14.20 15.88
N TYR A 304 -9.44 13.23 16.41
CA TYR A 304 -9.66 11.96 15.74
C TYR A 304 -10.51 12.17 14.48
N VAL A 305 -9.99 11.71 13.35
CA VAL A 305 -10.66 11.69 12.05
C VAL A 305 -10.80 10.24 11.57
N PRO A 306 -12.02 9.72 11.37
CA PRO A 306 -12.23 8.42 10.75
C PRO A 306 -11.90 8.47 9.26
N ASN A 307 -11.38 7.36 8.71
CA ASN A 307 -11.14 7.24 7.27
C ASN A 307 -12.45 6.87 6.56
N ALA A 308 -13.33 7.85 6.35
CA ALA A 308 -14.64 7.61 5.74
C ALA A 308 -14.51 7.37 4.23
N MET A 309 -13.53 7.97 3.57
CA MET A 309 -13.29 7.77 2.13
C MET A 309 -13.01 6.31 1.78
N LEU A 310 -12.00 5.70 2.42
CA LEU A 310 -11.68 4.29 2.21
C LEU A 310 -12.63 3.37 2.97
N SER A 311 -13.36 3.87 3.96
CA SER A 311 -14.32 3.13 4.77
C SER A 311 -13.74 1.80 5.31
N GLY A 312 -14.62 0.88 5.70
CA GLY A 312 -14.25 -0.42 6.24
C GLY A 312 -13.41 -0.26 7.51
N ASP A 313 -12.29 -0.97 7.55
CA ASP A 313 -11.47 -1.07 8.74
C ASP A 313 -10.19 -0.22 8.68
N SER A 314 -10.07 0.67 7.69
CA SER A 314 -8.92 1.56 7.51
C SER A 314 -8.77 2.55 8.67
N ASP A 315 -7.61 2.55 9.32
CA ASP A 315 -7.28 3.46 10.42
C ASP A 315 -5.89 4.12 10.30
N CYS A 316 -5.40 4.27 9.07
CA CYS A 316 -4.10 4.87 8.76
C CYS A 316 -4.21 6.39 8.55
N THR A 317 -3.39 7.17 9.27
CA THR A 317 -3.33 8.64 9.13
C THR A 317 -2.89 9.07 7.73
N VAL A 318 -1.98 8.33 7.07
CA VAL A 318 -1.49 8.66 5.72
C VAL A 318 -2.61 8.63 4.68
N LEU A 319 -3.64 7.82 4.93
CA LEU A 319 -4.76 7.60 4.00
C LEU A 319 -5.96 8.52 4.27
N LEU A 320 -5.86 9.47 5.21
CA LEU A 320 -6.92 10.44 5.43
C LEU A 320 -7.03 11.40 4.24
N THR A 321 -8.24 11.85 3.98
CA THR A 321 -8.51 12.87 2.96
C THR A 321 -8.87 14.20 3.62
N PHE A 322 -8.74 15.29 2.86
CA PHE A 322 -9.24 16.60 3.28
C PHE A 322 -10.76 16.60 3.46
N ASP A 323 -11.50 15.75 2.74
CA ASP A 323 -12.94 15.58 2.95
C ASP A 323 -13.25 14.94 4.31
N ASP A 324 -12.52 13.88 4.68
CA ASP A 324 -12.64 13.25 6.01
C ASP A 324 -12.39 14.27 7.12
N ILE A 325 -11.33 15.09 6.96
CA ILE A 325 -11.00 16.14 7.92
C ILE A 325 -12.11 17.19 7.97
N ALA A 326 -12.57 17.68 6.82
CA ALA A 326 -13.59 18.72 6.73
C ALA A 326 -14.87 18.32 7.46
N ARG A 327 -15.35 17.08 7.27
CA ARG A 327 -16.54 16.53 7.95
C ARG A 327 -16.40 16.51 9.47
N ARG A 328 -15.16 16.46 9.97
CA ARG A 328 -14.87 16.35 11.39
C ARG A 328 -14.66 17.70 12.07
N LEU A 329 -14.42 18.76 11.30
CA LEU A 329 -14.33 20.12 11.83
C LEU A 329 -15.68 20.57 12.38
N THR A 330 -15.64 21.26 13.52
CA THR A 330 -16.84 21.84 14.13
C THR A 330 -16.64 23.32 14.44
N LYS A 331 -15.63 23.67 15.23
CA LYS A 331 -15.40 25.02 15.76
C LYS A 331 -13.93 25.46 15.64
N GLU A 332 -13.08 24.58 15.14
CA GLU A 332 -11.66 24.79 14.96
C GLU A 332 -11.42 25.94 13.98
N LYS A 333 -10.67 26.95 14.39
CA LYS A 333 -10.19 28.03 13.51
C LYS A 333 -8.80 27.76 12.94
N VAL A 334 -8.02 26.94 13.66
CA VAL A 334 -6.66 26.54 13.29
C VAL A 334 -6.53 25.04 13.54
N VAL A 335 -5.99 24.31 12.57
CA VAL A 335 -5.67 22.88 12.71
C VAL A 335 -4.26 22.57 12.22
N HIS A 336 -3.63 21.59 12.87
CA HIS A 336 -2.33 21.07 12.51
C HIS A 336 -2.50 19.76 11.75
N ILE A 337 -2.02 19.72 10.52
CA ILE A 337 -2.18 18.55 9.63
C ILE A 337 -0.80 17.93 9.36
N PRO A 338 -0.59 16.64 9.67
CA PRO A 338 0.59 15.89 9.24
C PRO A 338 0.84 16.03 7.73
N LYS A 339 2.09 16.31 7.35
CA LYS A 339 2.46 16.47 5.94
C LYS A 339 2.19 15.19 5.13
N CYS A 340 2.29 14.02 5.74
CA CYS A 340 2.04 12.74 5.09
C CYS A 340 0.64 12.59 4.48
N ILE A 341 -0.38 13.33 4.97
CA ILE A 341 -1.75 13.34 4.43
C ILE A 341 -1.81 14.01 3.05
N MET A 342 -0.85 14.88 2.74
CA MET A 342 -0.87 15.77 1.57
C MET A 342 0.37 15.59 0.68
N GLN A 343 0.88 14.35 0.64
CA GLN A 343 2.00 13.91 -0.20
C GLN A 343 1.60 12.72 -1.06
N SER A 344 0.43 12.82 -1.71
CA SER A 344 -0.01 11.79 -2.65
C SER A 344 0.78 11.84 -3.95
N GLY A 345 0.64 10.80 -4.79
CA GLY A 345 1.15 10.78 -6.16
C GLY A 345 0.53 11.84 -7.08
N ARG A 346 -0.46 12.59 -6.59
CA ARG A 346 -1.21 13.62 -7.33
C ARG A 346 -0.61 15.01 -7.26
N GLY A 347 0.33 15.23 -6.35
CA GLY A 347 1.09 16.46 -6.28
C GLY A 347 1.41 16.87 -4.84
N PRO A 348 2.27 17.88 -4.68
CA PRO A 348 2.56 18.43 -3.37
C PRO A 348 1.32 19.07 -2.77
N TYR A 349 1.15 18.97 -1.45
CA TYR A 349 0.03 19.56 -0.71
C TYR A 349 -1.34 19.10 -1.22
N THR A 350 -1.41 17.87 -1.72
CA THR A 350 -2.60 17.26 -2.30
C THR A 350 -2.83 15.91 -1.63
N ASP A 351 -4.08 15.64 -1.25
CA ASP A 351 -4.44 14.35 -0.66
C ASP A 351 -4.59 13.25 -1.72
N ILE A 352 -4.92 12.03 -1.30
CA ILE A 352 -5.07 10.87 -2.20
C ILE A 352 -6.24 11.00 -3.20
N THR A 353 -7.18 11.92 -2.95
CA THR A 353 -8.34 12.15 -3.83
C THR A 353 -8.08 13.25 -4.86
N GLY A 354 -6.98 13.98 -4.72
CA GLY A 354 -6.63 15.11 -5.60
C GLY A 354 -7.09 16.46 -5.08
N VAL A 355 -7.59 16.55 -3.85
CA VAL A 355 -7.96 17.83 -3.24
C VAL A 355 -6.70 18.52 -2.71
N THR A 356 -6.52 19.80 -3.04
CA THR A 356 -5.37 20.57 -2.57
C THR A 356 -5.64 21.21 -1.20
N LEU A 357 -4.56 21.49 -0.47
CA LEU A 357 -4.61 22.21 0.80
C LEU A 357 -5.29 23.58 0.66
N GLU A 358 -5.09 24.27 -0.46
CA GLU A 358 -5.72 25.56 -0.75
C GLU A 358 -7.23 25.42 -0.89
N GLN A 359 -7.71 24.43 -1.66
CA GLN A 359 -9.13 24.15 -1.81
C GLN A 359 -9.79 23.84 -0.46
N PHE A 360 -9.14 22.98 0.33
CA PHE A 360 -9.59 22.65 1.69
C PHE A 360 -9.68 23.89 2.58
N ALA A 361 -8.62 24.71 2.64
CA ALA A 361 -8.59 25.90 3.48
C ALA A 361 -9.62 26.95 3.05
N LYS A 362 -9.77 27.18 1.74
CA LYS A 362 -10.77 28.08 1.17
C LYS A 362 -12.20 27.62 1.49
N LYS A 363 -12.47 26.32 1.41
CA LYS A 363 -13.81 25.76 1.65
C LYS A 363 -14.19 25.77 3.12
N THR A 364 -13.26 25.42 4.00
CA THR A 364 -13.52 25.27 5.45
C THR A 364 -13.34 26.57 6.21
N GLY A 365 -12.61 27.55 5.66
CA GLY A 365 -12.23 28.78 6.35
C GLY A 365 -11.20 28.58 7.46
N VAL A 366 -10.68 27.36 7.64
CA VAL A 366 -9.71 27.03 8.68
C VAL A 366 -8.30 27.35 8.23
N LYS A 367 -7.51 27.95 9.13
CA LYS A 367 -6.08 28.13 8.91
C LYS A 367 -5.35 26.82 9.19
N VAL A 368 -4.62 26.30 8.21
CA VAL A 368 -3.82 25.09 8.38
C VAL A 368 -2.38 25.42 8.75
N LYS A 369 -1.86 24.68 9.73
CA LYS A 369 -0.43 24.60 10.05
C LYS A 369 0.08 23.21 9.67
N VAL A 370 1.02 23.14 8.75
CA VAL A 370 1.55 21.84 8.27
C VAL A 370 2.63 21.33 9.21
N LEU A 371 2.51 20.07 9.66
CA LEU A 371 3.52 19.41 10.47
C LEU A 371 4.56 18.74 9.57
N HIS A 372 5.54 19.53 9.09
CA HIS A 372 6.50 19.09 8.07
C HIS A 372 7.41 17.92 8.49
N LYS A 373 7.61 17.70 9.79
CA LYS A 373 8.43 16.58 10.29
C LYS A 373 7.68 15.23 10.24
N ILE A 374 6.36 15.23 10.05
CA ILE A 374 5.55 14.01 9.89
C ILE A 374 5.22 13.85 8.41
N ASP A 375 6.20 13.39 7.62
CA ASP A 375 6.09 13.20 6.17
C ASP A 375 5.94 11.71 5.79
N THR A 376 5.70 11.41 4.51
CA THR A 376 5.56 10.01 4.02
C THR A 376 6.83 9.19 4.19
N ARG A 377 8.01 9.82 4.12
CA ARG A 377 9.29 9.13 4.38
C ARG A 377 9.36 8.66 5.81
N PHE A 378 9.02 9.52 6.77
CA PHE A 378 8.89 9.14 8.17
C PHE A 378 7.91 7.97 8.35
N ALA A 379 6.72 8.04 7.75
CA ALA A 379 5.73 6.96 7.86
C ALA A 379 6.26 5.63 7.29
N ASN A 380 6.89 5.66 6.11
CA ASN A 380 7.44 4.47 5.45
C ASN A 380 8.64 3.88 6.20
N GLU A 381 9.58 4.71 6.65
CA GLU A 381 10.73 4.25 7.45
C GLU A 381 10.28 3.50 8.71
N LEU A 382 9.23 4.00 9.38
CA LEU A 382 8.65 3.36 10.56
C LEU A 382 7.98 2.02 10.24
N LEU A 383 7.29 1.93 9.10
CA LEU A 383 6.66 0.69 8.64
C LEU A 383 7.73 -0.39 8.42
N TYR A 384 8.78 -0.08 7.65
CA TYR A 384 9.79 -1.07 7.30
C TYR A 384 10.73 -1.42 8.46
N ARG A 385 11.11 -0.44 9.28
CA ARG A 385 12.05 -0.67 10.40
C ARG A 385 11.52 -1.68 11.42
N ASN A 386 10.23 -1.62 11.70
CA ASN A 386 9.61 -2.44 12.73
C ASN A 386 8.67 -3.53 12.17
N GLY A 387 8.58 -3.64 10.84
CA GLY A 387 7.72 -4.61 10.15
C GLY A 387 8.32 -6.02 10.02
N SER A 388 9.25 -6.42 10.90
CA SER A 388 9.77 -7.80 10.92
C SER A 388 8.85 -8.70 11.75
N LEU A 389 8.81 -10.00 11.41
CA LEU A 389 8.03 -10.97 12.19
C LEU A 389 8.46 -11.00 13.66
N GLN A 390 9.77 -10.95 13.89
CA GLN A 390 10.35 -10.91 15.24
C GLN A 390 9.79 -9.75 16.07
N ASN A 391 9.76 -8.54 15.52
CA ASN A 391 9.25 -7.38 16.23
C ASN A 391 7.75 -7.52 16.53
N TYR A 392 6.97 -8.08 15.62
CA TYR A 392 5.55 -8.35 15.87
C TYR A 392 5.38 -9.35 17.03
N VAL A 393 6.09 -10.48 17.01
CA VAL A 393 5.95 -11.49 18.06
C VAL A 393 6.47 -10.98 19.42
N GLU A 394 7.73 -10.54 19.46
CA GLU A 394 8.38 -10.20 20.72
C GLU A 394 7.91 -8.86 21.29
N SER A 395 7.74 -7.85 20.43
CA SER A 395 7.49 -6.46 20.85
C SER A 395 6.03 -6.01 20.74
N TYR A 396 5.17 -6.74 20.01
CA TYR A 396 3.74 -6.50 19.97
C TYR A 396 2.96 -7.56 20.76
N LEU A 397 3.00 -8.84 20.36
CA LEU A 397 2.25 -9.90 21.03
C LEU A 397 2.73 -10.12 22.47
N GLY A 398 4.05 -10.13 22.68
CA GLY A 398 4.66 -10.28 24.01
C GLY A 398 4.56 -9.04 24.91
N ASN A 399 4.00 -7.92 24.43
CA ASN A 399 3.98 -6.68 25.20
C ASN A 399 2.77 -6.60 26.14
N PRO A 400 2.96 -6.36 27.45
CA PRO A 400 1.86 -6.31 28.41
C PRO A 400 0.88 -5.15 28.17
N LEU A 401 1.30 -4.09 27.46
CA LEU A 401 0.44 -2.94 27.17
C LEU A 401 -0.43 -3.12 25.91
N THR A 402 -0.24 -4.20 25.15
CA THR A 402 -0.96 -4.40 23.87
C THR A 402 -2.46 -4.54 24.10
N GLN A 403 -2.88 -5.33 25.09
CA GLN A 403 -4.30 -5.52 25.41
C GLN A 403 -4.96 -4.20 25.83
N GLU A 404 -4.30 -3.41 26.69
CA GLU A 404 -4.80 -2.10 27.09
C GLU A 404 -4.90 -1.13 25.89
N TYR A 405 -3.89 -1.11 25.03
CA TYR A 405 -3.86 -0.29 23.82
C TYR A 405 -4.99 -0.63 22.85
N GLU A 406 -5.19 -1.91 22.57
CA GLU A 406 -6.26 -2.37 21.67
C GLU A 406 -7.64 -2.05 22.24
N ALA A 407 -7.83 -2.22 23.55
CA ALA A 407 -9.07 -1.94 24.26
C ALA A 407 -9.44 -0.45 24.32
N LEU A 408 -8.52 0.48 24.01
CA LEU A 408 -8.84 1.90 23.97
C LEU A 408 -10.02 2.16 23.01
N PRO A 409 -11.07 2.86 23.45
CA PRO A 409 -12.20 3.14 22.59
C PRO A 409 -11.80 4.10 21.46
N ARG A 410 -12.41 3.93 20.29
CA ARG A 410 -12.35 4.93 19.24
C ARG A 410 -13.27 6.10 19.64
N PRO A 411 -12.82 7.36 19.59
CA PRO A 411 -13.70 8.48 19.86
C PRO A 411 -14.87 8.51 18.86
N ALA A 412 -16.05 8.91 19.33
CA ALA A 412 -17.24 9.07 18.49
C ALA A 412 -17.10 10.24 17.51
#